data_AF-A0A7W1LZM5-F1
#
_entry.id   AF-A0A7W1LZM5-F1
#
_cell.length_a   1.000
_cell.length_b   1.000
_cell.length_c   1.000
_cell.angle_alpha   90.00
_cell.angle_beta   90.00
_cell.angle_gamma   90.00
#
_symmetry.space_group_name_H-M   'P 1'
#
loop_
_entity.id
_entity.type
_entity.pdbx_description
1 polymer ?
#
loop_
_entity_poly.entity_id
_entity_poly.type
_entity_poly.pdbx_seq_one_letter_code
_entity_poly.pdbx_strand_id
1 'polypeptide(L)' 'TEVNLVNRLVARFPDKHIRLLAPDLCMCATMYRIAPQNLAWVLESLLAGRVVNQITVPEETARWARVALDRMLAIK' A
#
# COMPACT_ATOMS: atom_id res chain seq x y z
N THR A 1 -2.26 -14.38 -4.91
CA THR A 1 -1.94 -12.95 -4.72
C THR A 1 -2.98 -12.12 -5.44
N GLU A 2 -3.00 -10.83 -5.21
CA GLU A 2 -4.04 -9.92 -5.67
C GLU A 2 -3.81 -9.45 -7.12
N VAL A 3 -4.88 -9.11 -7.83
CA VAL A 3 -4.88 -8.78 -9.26
C VAL A 3 -3.90 -7.65 -9.65
N ASN A 4 -3.68 -6.66 -8.79
CA ASN A 4 -2.76 -5.57 -9.06
C ASN A 4 -1.31 -6.05 -9.18
N LEU A 5 -0.91 -7.08 -8.41
CA LEU A 5 0.43 -7.66 -8.58
C LEU A 5 0.55 -8.40 -9.91
N VAL A 6 -0.48 -9.15 -10.31
CA VAL A 6 -0.51 -9.85 -11.61
C VAL A 6 -0.37 -8.84 -12.75
N ASN A 7 -1.19 -7.78 -12.75
CA ASN A 7 -1.14 -6.73 -13.76
C ASN A 7 0.21 -6.01 -13.78
N ARG A 8 0.80 -5.74 -12.61
CA ARG A 8 2.14 -5.15 -12.49
C ARG A 8 3.22 -6.03 -13.10
N LEU A 9 3.15 -7.34 -12.90
CA LEU A 9 4.11 -8.29 -13.44
C LEU A 9 3.96 -8.45 -14.96
N VAL A 10 2.74 -8.50 -15.49
CA VAL A 10 2.46 -8.52 -16.93
C VAL A 10 3.08 -7.30 -17.61
N ALA A 11 2.88 -6.10 -17.06
CA ALA A 11 3.46 -4.87 -17.61
C ALA A 11 4.99 -4.84 -17.55
N ARG A 12 5.59 -5.46 -16.52
CA ARG A 12 7.05 -5.47 -16.31
C ARG A 12 7.76 -6.54 -17.15
N PHE A 13 7.11 -7.66 -17.43
CA PHE A 13 7.70 -8.82 -18.11
C PHE A 13 6.84 -9.21 -19.32
N PRO A 14 6.83 -8.38 -20.38
CA PRO A 14 5.98 -8.60 -21.56
C PRO A 14 6.37 -9.86 -22.34
N ASP A 15 7.57 -10.38 -22.12
CA ASP A 15 8.08 -11.63 -22.69
C ASP A 15 7.52 -12.90 -22.02
N LYS A 16 6.80 -12.76 -20.89
CA LYS A 16 6.33 -13.89 -20.08
C LYS A 16 4.81 -13.99 -20.08
N HIS A 17 4.32 -15.23 -20.08
CA HIS A 17 2.90 -15.49 -19.85
C HIS A 17 2.60 -15.49 -18.34
N ILE A 18 1.93 -14.43 -17.87
CA ILE A 18 1.54 -14.25 -16.47
C ILE A 18 0.03 -14.10 -16.41
N ARG A 19 -0.63 -14.90 -15.56
CA ARG A 19 -2.08 -14.91 -15.39
C ARG A 19 -2.48 -15.02 -13.92
N LEU A 20 -3.68 -14.55 -13.59
CA LEU A 20 -4.28 -14.78 -12.29
C LEU A 20 -4.62 -16.27 -12.12
N LEU A 21 -4.33 -16.83 -10.95
CA LEU A 21 -4.64 -18.24 -10.65
C LEU A 21 -6.08 -18.43 -10.14
N ALA A 22 -6.62 -17.41 -9.46
CA ALA A 22 -7.99 -17.45 -8.95
C ALA A 22 -9.00 -17.53 -10.11
N PRO A 23 -10.09 -18.31 -9.94
CA PRO A 23 -11.13 -18.41 -10.97
C PRO A 23 -11.88 -17.08 -11.13
N ASP A 24 -12.04 -16.34 -10.04
CA ASP A 24 -12.68 -15.03 -9.98
C ASP A 24 -11.66 -13.92 -9.69
N LEU A 25 -12.12 -12.68 -9.81
CA LEU A 25 -11.32 -11.50 -9.50
C LEU A 25 -10.93 -11.48 -8.01
N CYS A 26 -9.65 -11.75 -7.72
CA CYS A 26 -9.10 -11.64 -6.38
C CYS A 26 -8.62 -10.19 -6.15
N MET A 27 -9.50 -9.37 -5.58
CA MET A 27 -9.22 -7.96 -5.26
C MET A 27 -9.31 -7.68 -3.76
N CYS A 28 -8.40 -6.85 -3.25
CA CYS A 28 -8.47 -6.41 -1.85
C CYS A 28 -9.38 -5.17 -1.73
N ALA A 29 -10.55 -5.34 -1.14
CA ALA A 29 -11.52 -4.26 -0.97
C ALA A 29 -10.93 -3.05 -0.21
N THR A 30 -10.05 -3.28 0.77
CA THR A 30 -9.41 -2.20 1.52
C THR A 30 -8.38 -1.45 0.68
N MET A 31 -7.60 -2.14 -0.17
CA MET A 31 -6.69 -1.47 -1.11
C MET A 31 -7.47 -0.61 -2.11
N TYR A 32 -8.63 -1.08 -2.57
CA TYR A 32 -9.48 -0.35 -3.52
C TYR A 32 -10.07 0.96 -2.95
N ARG A 33 -9.99 1.18 -1.62
CA ARG A 33 -10.35 2.48 -1.02
C ARG A 33 -9.33 3.59 -1.31
N ILE A 34 -8.13 3.24 -1.79
CA ILE A 34 -7.11 4.21 -2.19
C ILE A 34 -7.38 4.60 -3.64
N ALA A 35 -8.23 5.62 -3.82
CA ALA A 35 -8.65 6.10 -5.13
C ALA A 35 -7.96 7.44 -5.50
N PRO A 36 -7.78 7.77 -6.79
CA PRO A 36 -7.17 9.03 -7.24
C PRO A 36 -7.85 10.29 -6.67
N GLN A 37 -9.18 10.26 -6.50
CA GLN A 37 -9.94 11.37 -5.94
C GLN A 37 -9.55 11.63 -4.47
N ASN A 38 -9.37 10.57 -3.70
CA ASN A 38 -8.96 10.67 -2.30
C ASN A 38 -7.53 11.22 -2.19
N LEU A 39 -6.63 10.80 -3.10
CA LEU A 39 -5.27 11.33 -3.17
C LEU A 39 -5.28 12.82 -3.54
N ALA A 40 -6.04 13.21 -4.57
CA ALA A 40 -6.15 14.61 -4.98
C ALA A 40 -6.61 15.49 -3.81
N TRP A 41 -7.66 15.08 -3.11
CA TRP A 41 -8.16 15.81 -1.94
C TRP A 41 -7.13 15.95 -0.80
N VAL A 42 -6.36 14.89 -0.52
CA VAL A 42 -5.28 14.96 0.48
C VAL A 42 -4.23 15.99 0.04
N LEU A 43 -3.81 15.96 -1.22
CA LEU A 43 -2.80 16.89 -1.75
C LEU A 43 -3.29 18.34 -1.74
N GLU A 44 -4.54 18.59 -2.14
CA GLU A 44 -5.18 19.91 -2.10
C GLU A 44 -5.31 20.43 -0.66
N SER A 45 -5.65 19.55 0.29
CA SER A 45 -5.73 19.91 1.70
C SER A 45 -4.38 20.34 2.24
N LEU A 46 -3.32 19.59 1.92
CA LEU A 46 -1.95 19.93 2.30
C LEU A 46 -1.49 21.26 1.70
N LEU A 47 -1.82 21.53 0.43
CA LEU A 47 -1.53 22.81 -0.22
C LEU A 47 -2.24 23.99 0.48
N ALA A 48 -3.46 23.76 0.97
CA ALA A 48 -4.21 24.71 1.77
C ALA A 48 -3.76 24.80 3.25
N GLY A 49 -2.64 24.17 3.62
CA GLY A 49 -2.12 24.17 4.99
C GLY A 49 -2.91 23.31 5.98
N ARG A 50 -3.81 22.44 5.49
CA ARG A 50 -4.63 21.54 6.32
C ARG A 50 -4.12 20.11 6.24
N VAL A 51 -3.70 19.56 7.37
CA VAL A 51 -3.34 18.15 7.48
C VAL A 51 -4.60 17.32 7.74
N VAL A 52 -4.92 16.39 6.84
CA VAL A 52 -6.05 15.46 6.96
C VAL A 52 -5.54 14.04 7.14
N ASN A 53 -6.28 13.22 7.91
CA ASN A 53 -5.96 11.80 8.14
C ASN A 53 -4.51 11.55 8.59
N GLN A 54 -3.95 12.43 9.42
CA GLN A 54 -2.61 12.25 9.96
C GLN A 54 -2.55 10.93 10.74
N ILE A 55 -1.66 10.03 10.31
CA ILE A 55 -1.41 8.78 11.01
C ILE A 55 -0.63 9.12 12.29
N THR A 56 -1.20 8.80 13.44
CA THR A 56 -0.55 8.90 14.74
C THR A 56 -0.51 7.54 15.39
N VAL A 57 0.57 7.26 16.11
CA VAL A 57 0.77 6.01 16.84
C VAL A 57 1.19 6.37 18.26
N PRO A 58 0.58 5.77 19.30
CA PRO A 58 1.01 5.99 20.68
C PRO A 58 2.49 5.68 20.87
N GLU A 59 3.19 6.47 21.69
CA GLU A 59 4.64 6.42 21.83
C GLU A 59 5.14 5.02 22.21
N GLU A 60 4.49 4.38 23.19
CA GLU A 60 4.85 3.03 23.63
C GLU A 60 4.72 2.00 22.49
N THR A 61 3.60 2.04 21.76
CA THR A 61 3.36 1.16 20.60
C THR A 61 4.42 1.40 19.52
N ALA A 62 4.72 2.66 19.21
CA ALA A 62 5.71 3.02 18.21
C ALA A 62 7.12 2.51 18.60
N ARG A 63 7.49 2.65 19.88
CA ARG A 63 8.77 2.19 20.42
C ARG A 63 8.96 0.70 20.21
N TRP A 64 7.99 -0.13 20.63
CA TRP A 64 8.14 -1.57 20.55
C TRP A 64 7.99 -2.12 19.12
N ALA A 65 7.10 -1.52 18.32
CA ALA A 65 7.00 -1.86 16.90
C ALA A 65 8.30 -1.55 16.15
N ARG A 66 8.97 -0.43 16.48
CA ARG A 66 10.26 -0.05 15.89
C ARG A 66 11.36 -1.06 16.21
N VAL A 67 11.47 -1.53 17.47
CA VAL A 67 12.46 -2.54 17.85
C VAL A 67 12.29 -3.84 17.05
N ALA A 68 11.06 -4.31 16.86
CA ALA A 68 10.79 -5.50 16.05
C ALA A 68 11.17 -5.27 14.57
N LEU A 69 10.81 -4.11 14.02
CA LEU A 69 11.13 -3.73 12.65
C LEU A 69 12.65 -3.64 12.42
N ASP A 70 13.38 -3.01 13.34
CA ASP A 70 14.82 -2.83 13.23
C ASP A 70 15.55 -4.18 13.30
N ARG A 71 15.10 -5.10 14.16
CA ARG A 71 15.61 -6.49 14.21
C ARG A 71 15.36 -7.23 12.89
N MET A 72 14.16 -7.12 12.33
CA MET A 72 13.83 -7.73 11.03
C MET A 72 14.75 -7.21 9.92
N LEU A 73 15.01 -5.90 9.90
CA LEU A 73 15.84 -5.26 8.88
C LEU A 73 17.35 -5.52 9.06
N ALA A 74 17.81 -5.79 10.29
CA ALA A 74 19.21 -6.07 10.59
C ALA A 74 19.67 -7.48 10.17
N ILE A 75 18.74 -8.44 10.02
CA ILE A 75 19.05 -9.85 9.68
C ILE A 75 18.98 -10.07 8.15
N LYS A 76 19.06 -9.01 7.34
CA LYS A 76 18.93 -9.09 5.87
C LYS A 76 19.90 -10.08 5.23
#